data_AF-A0A0K1F2F0-F1
#
_entry.id   AF-A0A0K1F2F0-F1
#
_cell.length_a   1.000
_cell.length_b   1.000
_cell.length_c   1.000
_cell.angle_alpha   90.00
_cell.angle_beta   90.00
_cell.angle_gamma   90.00
#
_symmetry.space_group_name_H-M   'P 1'
#
loop_
_entity.id
_entity.type
_entity.pdbx_description
1 polymer ?
#
loop_
_entity_poly.entity_id
_entity_poly.type
_entity_poly.pdbx_seq_one_letter_code
_entity_poly.pdbx_strand_id
1 'polypeptide(L)'
;MIEELSPRQGEVVSGGTYEDEPILRTGRQLLEAQLATNRQTQRLDRPRSPQQEREASLSSSKRVPSQIKAMRALAKGRGRQRGYYQGGAELFFKQAVLMEDYTDDCPFTGNFVSYYPTYESMPDQVLRGYFYWRTRFRKGRTPRAPLAFLFVHIYELLCGVGVTPGEDGLRELTRIYHAYHEDLGCRALESYLPHWMRDYAIYHGLDLSSCESADLMPSSWGHALRAVSVLRQAQEALLSQKSPALWDDATPELPPVSEFISALEEVSAYHIAKSRAMRLHASELEEILCAIFAHLVDHCRRRRKTSFVDGLFGLEYSYPYLMFSSAVFWEREPHPDVTVKLPTGETYLCKDSRWWVASPCDERLPSRGLGLILHTADRLLREHAGDLPSLKPRKAPKYLLKIVDEEVTACLERREAIKAAQVHIDRSKLGGIRVAAGRTREALLVDEEREEREELAPHMRSQLAPTNVVATVGEGQKSPSPELGLTPGPSDGASCPGAVVLTTVQRQILRGLLDGSLDVGALEQTGIMVSLETDMINERFLDLVGDTVIEVDEDAPHLVEDYVEDVREVLL
;
A
#
# COMPACT_ATOMS: atom_id res chain seq x y z
N MET A 1 -49.63 62.69 -3.44
CA MET A 1 -50.41 63.50 -4.40
C MET A 1 -49.81 63.20 -5.75
N ILE A 2 -50.40 62.26 -6.51
CA ILE A 2 -51.51 62.52 -7.47
C ILE A 2 -50.94 63.26 -8.69
N GLU A 3 -50.61 62.49 -9.75
CA GLU A 3 -51.25 62.53 -11.09
C GLU A 3 -50.56 63.57 -12.00
N GLU A 4 -50.40 63.42 -13.32
CA GLU A 4 -51.10 62.61 -14.30
C GLU A 4 -50.29 62.52 -15.62
N LEU A 5 -50.78 61.64 -16.49
CA LEU A 5 -50.28 61.09 -17.74
C LEU A 5 -50.09 62.08 -18.92
N SER A 6 -49.16 61.77 -19.83
CA SER A 6 -49.29 62.02 -21.29
C SER A 6 -48.17 61.33 -22.13
N PRO A 7 -48.26 61.22 -23.48
CA PRO A 7 -48.79 60.04 -24.14
C PRO A 7 -47.85 59.35 -25.15
N ARG A 8 -48.19 58.08 -25.38
CA ARG A 8 -47.89 57.17 -26.50
C ARG A 8 -47.16 57.76 -27.72
N GLN A 9 -45.96 57.25 -27.97
CA GLN A 9 -45.33 57.23 -29.29
C GLN A 9 -45.95 56.09 -30.12
N GLY A 10 -46.49 56.44 -31.27
CA GLY A 10 -46.84 55.50 -32.32
C GLY A 10 -45.66 55.35 -33.27
N GLU A 11 -45.17 54.12 -33.44
CA GLU A 11 -44.46 53.73 -34.65
C GLU A 11 -45.32 52.74 -35.42
N VAL A 12 -45.56 53.12 -36.67
CA VAL A 12 -46.37 52.45 -37.68
C VAL A 12 -45.54 51.28 -38.22
N VAL A 13 -45.92 50.06 -37.86
CA VAL A 13 -45.47 48.87 -38.58
C VAL A 13 -46.33 48.77 -39.84
N SER A 14 -45.67 48.96 -40.98
CA SER A 14 -46.22 48.83 -42.33
C SER A 14 -47.00 47.53 -42.51
N GLY A 15 -48.17 47.67 -43.13
CA GLY A 15 -49.20 46.65 -43.32
C GLY A 15 -48.76 45.40 -44.07
N GLY A 16 -49.60 44.37 -43.87
CA GLY A 16 -49.41 43.02 -44.35
C GLY A 16 -49.96 42.74 -45.74
N THR A 17 -49.86 41.47 -46.12
CA THR A 17 -50.75 40.83 -47.08
C THR A 17 -51.84 40.12 -46.29
N TYR A 18 -53.02 40.74 -46.25
CA TYR A 18 -54.28 40.10 -45.90
C TYR A 18 -54.59 39.08 -47.00
N GLU A 19 -54.66 37.79 -46.68
CA GLU A 19 -55.50 36.86 -47.43
C GLU A 19 -56.87 36.80 -46.75
N ASP A 20 -57.90 36.85 -47.58
CA ASP A 20 -59.31 36.87 -47.21
C ASP A 20 -59.72 35.62 -46.41
N GLU A 21 -60.06 35.80 -45.12
CA GLU A 21 -60.93 34.85 -44.41
C GLU A 21 -62.29 35.48 -44.13
N PRO A 22 -63.41 34.84 -44.51
CA PRO A 22 -64.75 35.35 -44.22
C PRO A 22 -65.06 35.26 -42.71
N ILE A 23 -65.48 36.39 -42.12
CA ILE A 23 -65.75 36.60 -40.68
C ILE A 23 -67.02 35.85 -40.16
N LEU A 24 -67.57 34.89 -40.89
CA LEU A 24 -68.72 34.10 -40.41
C LEU A 24 -68.45 32.60 -40.55
N ARG A 25 -67.89 32.01 -39.50
CA ARG A 25 -67.80 30.54 -39.36
C ARG A 25 -69.20 29.97 -39.16
N THR A 26 -69.61 29.05 -40.03
CA THR A 26 -70.86 28.31 -39.87
C THR A 26 -70.75 27.32 -38.70
N GLY A 27 -71.87 26.98 -38.05
CA GLY A 27 -71.87 26.05 -36.90
C GLY A 27 -71.21 24.68 -37.15
N ARG A 28 -71.06 24.28 -38.42
CA ARG A 28 -70.36 23.07 -38.85
C ARG A 28 -68.83 23.21 -38.80
N GLN A 29 -68.29 24.40 -39.09
CA GLN A 29 -66.84 24.69 -39.05
C GLN A 29 -66.32 24.82 -37.61
N LEU A 30 -67.15 25.27 -36.67
CA LEU A 30 -66.81 25.25 -35.24
C LEU A 30 -66.78 23.82 -34.67
N LEU A 31 -67.68 22.95 -35.14
CA LEU A 31 -67.71 21.54 -34.75
C LEU A 31 -66.49 20.77 -35.27
N GLU A 32 -66.06 21.04 -36.52
CA GLU A 32 -64.86 20.44 -37.11
C GLU A 32 -63.57 20.94 -36.43
N ALA A 33 -63.50 22.23 -36.04
CA ALA A 33 -62.39 22.77 -35.26
C ALA A 33 -62.31 22.13 -33.86
N GLN A 34 -63.43 21.96 -33.16
CA GLN A 34 -63.48 21.26 -31.86
C GLN A 34 -63.10 19.78 -31.97
N LEU A 35 -63.47 19.10 -33.07
CA LEU A 35 -63.08 17.72 -33.33
C LEU A 35 -61.58 17.60 -33.69
N ALA A 36 -61.01 18.60 -34.36
CA ALA A 36 -59.57 18.67 -34.64
C ALA A 36 -58.74 18.93 -33.37
N THR A 37 -59.18 19.86 -32.51
CA THR A 37 -58.51 20.14 -31.22
C THR A 37 -58.61 18.93 -30.29
N ASN A 38 -59.75 18.24 -30.23
CA ASN A 38 -59.91 17.00 -29.46
C ASN A 38 -59.06 15.83 -30.01
N ARG A 39 -58.83 15.75 -31.33
CA ARG A 39 -57.92 14.75 -31.92
C ARG A 39 -56.44 15.07 -31.66
N GLN A 40 -56.08 16.34 -31.46
CA GLN A 40 -54.72 16.78 -31.13
C GLN A 40 -54.42 16.61 -29.63
N THR A 41 -55.36 16.94 -28.73
CA THR A 41 -55.22 16.66 -27.28
C THR A 41 -55.24 15.16 -26.97
N GLN A 42 -56.05 14.35 -27.69
CA GLN A 42 -56.01 12.88 -27.56
C GLN A 42 -54.73 12.21 -28.09
N ARG A 43 -53.89 12.91 -28.87
CA ARG A 43 -52.58 12.41 -29.34
C ARG A 43 -51.43 12.74 -28.39
N LEU A 44 -51.57 13.78 -27.55
CA LEU A 44 -50.54 14.20 -26.59
C LEU A 44 -50.71 13.56 -25.20
N ASP A 45 -51.93 13.14 -24.83
CA ASP A 45 -52.25 12.52 -23.53
C ASP A 45 -52.53 11.01 -23.58
N ARG A 46 -52.10 10.31 -24.63
CA ARG A 46 -52.13 8.83 -24.62
C ARG A 46 -50.89 8.31 -23.90
N PRO A 47 -51.00 7.62 -22.75
CA PRO A 47 -49.85 6.93 -22.18
C PRO A 47 -49.32 5.99 -23.25
N ARG A 48 -48.03 6.14 -23.58
CA ARG A 48 -47.37 5.27 -24.55
C ARG A 48 -47.54 3.84 -24.06
N SER A 49 -47.88 2.93 -24.96
CA SER A 49 -47.90 1.51 -24.57
C SER A 49 -46.50 1.11 -24.10
N PRO A 50 -46.34 0.11 -23.22
CA PRO A 50 -45.03 -0.35 -22.77
C PRO A 50 -44.09 -0.71 -23.94
N GLN A 51 -44.65 -1.12 -25.09
CA GLN A 51 -43.92 -1.30 -26.34
C GLN A 51 -43.46 0.01 -26.99
N GLN A 52 -44.29 1.05 -27.04
CA GLN A 52 -43.92 2.36 -27.58
C GLN A 52 -42.94 3.11 -26.67
N GLU A 53 -43.00 2.92 -25.35
CA GLU A 53 -41.97 3.42 -24.44
C GLU A 53 -40.65 2.66 -24.60
N ARG A 54 -40.70 1.33 -24.75
CA ARG A 54 -39.53 0.51 -25.11
C ARG A 54 -38.94 0.91 -26.47
N GLU A 55 -39.76 1.11 -27.50
CA GLU A 55 -39.31 1.53 -28.83
C GLU A 55 -38.77 2.97 -28.84
N ALA A 56 -39.37 3.89 -28.08
CA ALA A 56 -38.88 5.25 -27.93
C ALA A 56 -37.58 5.31 -27.12
N SER A 57 -37.45 4.51 -26.06
CA SER A 57 -36.19 4.37 -25.29
C SER A 57 -35.10 3.69 -26.12
N LEU A 58 -35.42 2.65 -26.89
CA LEU A 58 -34.53 2.00 -27.88
C LEU A 58 -34.16 2.92 -29.05
N SER A 59 -35.01 3.87 -29.42
CA SER A 59 -34.74 4.90 -30.43
C SER A 59 -33.88 6.03 -29.87
N SER A 60 -34.14 6.44 -28.63
CA SER A 60 -33.35 7.44 -27.91
C SER A 60 -31.95 6.93 -27.53
N SER A 61 -31.78 5.63 -27.27
CA SER A 61 -30.48 5.00 -27.00
C SER A 61 -29.59 4.98 -28.25
N LYS A 62 -30.18 4.90 -29.45
CA LYS A 62 -29.46 4.95 -30.74
C LYS A 62 -29.00 6.35 -31.15
N ARG A 63 -29.57 7.41 -30.57
CA ARG A 63 -29.19 8.79 -30.93
C ARG A 63 -27.96 9.22 -30.13
N VAL A 64 -26.87 9.51 -30.82
CA VAL A 64 -25.64 10.02 -30.20
C VAL A 64 -25.84 11.49 -29.79
N PRO A 65 -25.71 11.83 -28.49
CA PRO A 65 -25.79 13.20 -27.97
C PRO A 65 -24.78 14.16 -28.64
N SER A 66 -25.11 15.45 -28.70
CA SER A 66 -24.28 16.48 -29.34
C SER A 66 -22.92 16.65 -28.65
N GLN A 67 -22.86 16.53 -27.32
CA GLN A 67 -21.62 16.59 -26.54
C GLN A 67 -20.69 15.41 -26.86
N ILE A 68 -21.22 14.19 -26.98
CA ILE A 68 -20.43 13.03 -27.44
C ILE A 68 -19.90 13.25 -28.86
N LYS A 69 -20.68 13.84 -29.76
CA LYS A 69 -20.21 14.20 -31.10
C LYS A 69 -19.09 15.25 -31.06
N ALA A 70 -19.20 16.25 -30.19
CA ALA A 70 -18.17 17.27 -29.99
C ALA A 70 -16.87 16.66 -29.45
N MET A 71 -16.98 15.78 -28.44
CA MET A 71 -15.85 15.04 -27.88
C MET A 71 -15.14 14.16 -28.93
N ARG A 72 -15.91 13.48 -29.79
CA ARG A 72 -15.37 12.72 -30.93
C ARG A 72 -14.72 13.59 -31.99
N ALA A 73 -15.16 14.85 -32.15
CA ALA A 73 -14.57 15.77 -33.11
C ALA A 73 -13.14 16.18 -32.71
N LEU A 74 -12.82 16.20 -31.42
CA LEU A 74 -11.46 16.48 -30.92
C LEU A 74 -10.42 15.47 -31.44
N ALA A 75 -10.81 14.21 -31.64
CA ALA A 75 -9.96 13.18 -32.22
C ALA A 75 -9.69 13.39 -33.72
N LYS A 76 -10.71 13.86 -34.47
CA LYS A 76 -10.64 14.05 -35.94
C LYS A 76 -9.71 15.18 -36.36
N GLY A 77 -9.46 16.16 -35.48
CA GLY A 77 -8.56 17.28 -35.75
C GLY A 77 -7.07 16.93 -35.75
N ARG A 78 -6.70 15.68 -35.43
CA ARG A 78 -5.32 15.31 -35.09
C ARG A 78 -4.38 15.10 -36.28
N GLY A 79 -4.91 14.84 -37.48
CA GLY A 79 -4.10 14.46 -38.65
C GLY A 79 -3.32 13.14 -38.43
N ARG A 80 -2.96 12.44 -39.51
CA ARG A 80 -2.25 11.14 -39.46
C ARG A 80 -0.78 11.23 -38.98
N GLN A 81 -0.32 12.36 -38.42
CA GLN A 81 1.11 12.65 -38.23
C GLN A 81 1.66 12.53 -36.80
N ARG A 82 0.85 12.17 -35.80
CA ARG A 82 1.36 11.82 -34.46
C ARG A 82 1.10 10.34 -34.20
N GLY A 83 2.17 9.58 -34.02
CA GLY A 83 2.10 8.15 -33.67
C GLY A 83 1.23 7.93 -32.43
N TYR A 84 0.68 6.71 -32.32
CA TYR A 84 -0.23 6.27 -31.26
C TYR A 84 0.22 6.66 -29.83
N TYR A 85 1.53 6.78 -29.62
CA TYR A 85 2.14 7.05 -28.31
C TYR A 85 2.32 8.54 -27.95
N GLN A 86 2.28 9.49 -28.89
CA GLN A 86 2.63 10.91 -28.61
C GLN A 86 1.43 11.87 -28.57
N GLY A 87 0.32 11.40 -28.01
CA GLY A 87 -0.76 12.32 -27.64
C GLY A 87 -2.01 11.67 -27.07
N GLY A 88 -2.17 10.35 -27.04
CA GLY A 88 -3.40 9.72 -26.53
C GLY A 88 -3.88 10.31 -25.21
N ALA A 89 -2.95 10.50 -24.26
CA ALA A 89 -3.23 11.11 -22.97
C ALA A 89 -3.68 12.59 -23.05
N GLU A 90 -3.04 13.43 -23.87
CA GLU A 90 -3.45 14.84 -24.07
C GLU A 90 -4.88 14.93 -24.64
N LEU A 91 -5.24 14.05 -25.57
CA LEU A 91 -6.59 14.00 -26.14
C LEU A 91 -7.58 13.49 -25.10
N PHE A 92 -7.23 12.42 -24.39
CA PHE A 92 -8.03 11.91 -23.28
C PHE A 92 -8.35 13.01 -22.27
N PHE A 93 -7.34 13.77 -21.84
CA PHE A 93 -7.51 14.89 -20.92
C PHE A 93 -8.47 15.96 -21.48
N LYS A 94 -8.28 16.39 -22.73
CA LYS A 94 -9.18 17.37 -23.37
C LYS A 94 -10.62 16.87 -23.48
N GLN A 95 -10.80 15.57 -23.76
CA GLN A 95 -12.12 14.93 -23.80
C GLN A 95 -12.73 14.86 -22.40
N ALA A 96 -11.94 14.52 -21.38
CA ALA A 96 -12.37 14.42 -19.99
C ALA A 96 -12.86 15.78 -19.46
N VAL A 97 -12.09 16.85 -19.69
CA VAL A 97 -12.47 18.22 -19.32
C VAL A 97 -13.74 18.66 -20.03
N LEU A 98 -13.86 18.41 -21.34
CA LEU A 98 -15.09 18.74 -22.10
C LEU A 98 -16.33 18.03 -21.53
N MET A 99 -16.14 16.82 -21.00
CA MET A 99 -17.20 15.95 -20.50
C MET A 99 -17.31 16.00 -18.97
N GLU A 100 -16.64 16.92 -18.28
CA GLU A 100 -16.56 16.96 -16.82
C GLU A 100 -17.94 16.96 -16.17
N ASP A 101 -18.83 17.85 -16.59
CA ASP A 101 -20.20 17.98 -16.07
C ASP A 101 -21.24 17.15 -16.84
N TYR A 102 -20.82 16.38 -17.85
CA TYR A 102 -21.75 15.63 -18.67
C TYR A 102 -22.37 14.46 -17.90
N THR A 103 -23.71 14.35 -18.01
CA THR A 103 -24.48 13.24 -17.45
C THR A 103 -25.29 12.54 -18.53
N ASP A 104 -25.44 11.22 -18.43
CA ASP A 104 -26.27 10.42 -19.34
C ASP A 104 -27.29 9.58 -18.56
N ASP A 105 -28.35 9.17 -19.24
CA ASP A 105 -29.47 8.39 -18.71
C ASP A 105 -29.59 7.00 -19.37
N CYS A 106 -28.71 6.67 -20.32
CA CYS A 106 -28.75 5.41 -21.06
C CYS A 106 -27.97 4.28 -20.36
N PRO A 107 -28.65 3.27 -19.79
CA PRO A 107 -27.96 2.14 -19.16
C PRO A 107 -27.25 1.27 -20.18
N PHE A 108 -26.14 0.66 -19.75
CA PHE A 108 -25.43 -0.36 -20.49
C PHE A 108 -25.43 -1.67 -19.70
N THR A 109 -25.84 -2.75 -20.36
CA THR A 109 -25.98 -4.09 -19.75
C THR A 109 -25.05 -5.13 -20.40
N GLY A 110 -24.13 -4.68 -21.27
CA GLY A 110 -23.16 -5.54 -21.93
C GLY A 110 -21.87 -5.70 -21.11
N ASN A 111 -20.96 -6.52 -21.62
CA ASN A 111 -19.56 -6.52 -21.20
C ASN A 111 -18.74 -5.72 -22.21
N PHE A 112 -17.78 -4.95 -21.73
CA PHE A 112 -16.81 -4.25 -22.57
C PHE A 112 -15.44 -4.40 -21.95
N VAL A 113 -14.51 -4.93 -22.75
CA VAL A 113 -13.15 -5.24 -22.34
C VAL A 113 -12.22 -4.42 -23.23
N SER A 114 -11.29 -3.70 -22.61
CA SER A 114 -10.29 -2.89 -23.29
C SER A 114 -9.12 -2.70 -22.34
N TYR A 115 -7.91 -2.85 -22.87
CA TYR A 115 -6.66 -2.90 -22.12
C TYR A 115 -6.25 -1.55 -21.52
N TYR A 116 -6.21 -0.51 -22.37
CA TYR A 116 -6.04 0.89 -21.98
C TYR A 116 -7.27 1.68 -22.44
N PRO A 117 -8.39 1.55 -21.72
CA PRO A 117 -9.64 2.14 -22.16
C PRO A 117 -9.52 3.66 -22.15
N THR A 118 -9.96 4.27 -23.23
CA THR A 118 -10.14 5.72 -23.34
C THR A 118 -11.52 5.98 -23.92
N TYR A 119 -11.95 7.23 -23.99
CA TYR A 119 -13.20 7.54 -24.69
C TYR A 119 -13.17 7.13 -26.16
N GLU A 120 -11.97 7.09 -26.78
CA GLU A 120 -11.81 6.67 -28.17
C GLU A 120 -12.06 5.18 -28.37
N SER A 121 -11.65 4.33 -27.43
CA SER A 121 -11.80 2.88 -27.56
C SER A 121 -13.23 2.39 -27.35
N MET A 122 -14.09 3.17 -26.70
CA MET A 122 -15.49 2.78 -26.45
C MET A 122 -16.39 3.15 -27.63
N PRO A 123 -17.23 2.24 -28.16
CA PRO A 123 -18.31 2.60 -29.07
C PRO A 123 -19.33 3.56 -28.43
N ASP A 124 -20.07 4.33 -29.22
CA ASP A 124 -20.99 5.37 -28.68
C ASP A 124 -22.01 4.83 -27.68
N GLN A 125 -22.52 3.61 -27.87
CA GLN A 125 -23.44 2.98 -26.91
C GLN A 125 -22.75 2.64 -25.57
N VAL A 126 -21.51 2.16 -25.64
CA VAL A 126 -20.70 1.84 -24.45
C VAL A 126 -20.33 3.12 -23.71
N LEU A 127 -19.94 4.16 -24.45
CA LEU A 127 -19.59 5.47 -23.92
C LEU A 127 -20.77 6.15 -23.21
N ARG A 128 -21.99 6.07 -23.76
CA ARG A 128 -23.20 6.51 -23.06
C ARG A 128 -23.43 5.72 -21.78
N GLY A 129 -23.19 4.41 -21.82
CA GLY A 129 -23.19 3.54 -20.66
C GLY A 129 -22.21 3.96 -19.57
N TYR A 130 -20.99 4.34 -19.96
CA TYR A 130 -19.97 4.87 -19.06
C TYR A 130 -20.47 6.15 -18.36
N PHE A 131 -20.98 7.12 -19.11
CA PHE A 131 -21.47 8.37 -18.53
C PHE A 131 -22.72 8.17 -17.65
N TYR A 132 -23.57 7.20 -17.98
CA TYR A 132 -24.68 6.78 -17.11
C TYR A 132 -24.17 6.21 -15.79
N TRP A 133 -23.19 5.30 -15.85
CA TRP A 133 -22.54 4.73 -14.66
C TRP A 133 -21.89 5.83 -13.80
N ARG A 134 -21.05 6.69 -14.41
CA ARG A 134 -20.35 7.82 -13.76
C ARG A 134 -21.31 8.77 -13.07
N THR A 135 -22.43 9.10 -13.72
CA THR A 135 -23.49 9.95 -13.14
C THR A 135 -24.06 9.35 -11.86
N ARG A 136 -24.24 8.03 -11.81
CA ARG A 136 -24.75 7.33 -10.62
C ARG A 136 -23.70 7.19 -9.54
N PHE A 137 -22.45 6.92 -9.92
CA PHE A 137 -21.31 6.82 -9.01
C PHE A 137 -21.09 8.13 -8.23
N ARG A 138 -21.06 9.26 -8.94
CA ARG A 138 -20.97 10.60 -8.35
C ARG A 138 -22.15 10.96 -7.44
N LYS A 139 -23.33 10.39 -7.68
CA LYS A 139 -24.52 10.54 -6.82
C LYS A 139 -24.51 9.62 -5.58
N GLY A 140 -23.39 8.97 -5.26
CA GLY A 140 -23.30 8.11 -4.08
C GLY A 140 -23.70 6.66 -4.30
N ARG A 141 -24.07 6.24 -5.53
CA ARG A 141 -24.51 4.86 -5.81
C ARG A 141 -23.33 4.02 -6.29
N THR A 142 -23.34 2.72 -6.03
CA THR A 142 -22.31 1.77 -6.50
C THR A 142 -22.90 0.75 -7.50
N PRO A 143 -23.31 1.19 -8.71
CA PRO A 143 -23.80 0.26 -9.72
C PRO A 143 -22.66 -0.63 -10.24
N ARG A 144 -22.97 -1.88 -10.58
CA ARG A 144 -22.03 -2.79 -11.25
C ARG A 144 -21.44 -2.14 -12.51
N ALA A 145 -20.14 -2.26 -12.71
CA ALA A 145 -19.41 -1.64 -13.81
C ALA A 145 -18.49 -2.65 -14.51
N PRO A 146 -18.32 -2.58 -15.84
CA PRO A 146 -17.17 -3.16 -16.51
C PRO A 146 -15.86 -2.53 -16.01
N LEU A 147 -14.78 -3.32 -15.92
CA LEU A 147 -13.46 -2.85 -15.49
C LEU A 147 -12.96 -1.63 -16.29
N ALA A 148 -13.27 -1.61 -17.59
CA ALA A 148 -12.91 -0.49 -18.46
C ALA A 148 -13.52 0.85 -18.02
N PHE A 149 -14.71 0.84 -17.40
CA PHE A 149 -15.34 2.06 -16.88
C PHE A 149 -14.61 2.56 -15.63
N LEU A 150 -14.17 1.64 -14.78
CA LEU A 150 -13.39 1.97 -13.58
C LEU A 150 -12.07 2.62 -13.99
N PHE A 151 -11.33 2.02 -14.93
CA PHE A 151 -10.06 2.58 -15.40
C PHE A 151 -10.21 3.96 -16.03
N VAL A 152 -11.19 4.18 -16.91
CA VAL A 152 -11.42 5.53 -17.47
C VAL A 152 -11.71 6.53 -16.36
N HIS A 153 -12.52 6.17 -15.37
CA HIS A 153 -12.79 7.08 -14.27
C HIS A 153 -11.57 7.33 -13.38
N ILE A 154 -10.74 6.32 -13.15
CA ILE A 154 -9.46 6.49 -12.44
C ILE A 154 -8.56 7.44 -13.22
N TYR A 155 -8.43 7.29 -14.54
CA TYR A 155 -7.64 8.20 -15.38
C TYR A 155 -8.18 9.64 -15.34
N GLU A 156 -9.49 9.84 -15.31
CA GLU A 156 -10.09 11.17 -15.07
C GLU A 156 -9.62 11.75 -13.73
N LEU A 157 -9.66 10.97 -12.65
CA LEU A 157 -9.25 11.40 -11.30
C LEU A 157 -7.75 11.70 -11.21
N LEU A 158 -6.89 10.85 -11.81
CA LEU A 158 -5.45 11.07 -11.89
C LEU A 158 -5.14 12.37 -12.64
N CYS A 159 -5.91 12.70 -13.67
CA CYS A 159 -5.81 13.96 -14.40
C CYS A 159 -6.49 15.16 -13.70
N GLY A 160 -7.07 14.98 -12.51
CA GLY A 160 -7.73 16.04 -11.76
C GLY A 160 -9.08 16.50 -12.33
N VAL A 161 -9.80 15.64 -13.05
CA VAL A 161 -11.09 15.97 -13.69
C VAL A 161 -12.27 15.57 -12.79
N GLY A 162 -13.11 16.55 -12.45
CA GLY A 162 -14.33 16.36 -11.66
C GLY A 162 -14.11 16.23 -10.15
N VAL A 163 -12.87 16.34 -9.68
CA VAL A 163 -12.50 16.38 -8.25
C VAL A 163 -11.28 17.30 -8.09
N THR A 164 -11.24 18.05 -7.00
CA THR A 164 -10.07 18.86 -6.65
C THR A 164 -8.86 17.95 -6.43
N PRO A 165 -7.72 18.17 -7.12
CA PRO A 165 -6.52 17.36 -6.90
C PRO A 165 -6.01 17.42 -5.46
N GLY A 166 -5.42 16.33 -4.98
CA GLY A 166 -4.94 16.18 -3.59
C GLY A 166 -5.79 15.22 -2.77
N GLU A 167 -6.11 15.56 -1.52
CA GLU A 167 -6.80 14.64 -0.60
C GLU A 167 -8.17 14.15 -1.12
N ASP A 168 -8.95 15.02 -1.78
CA ASP A 168 -10.26 14.65 -2.31
C ASP A 168 -10.13 13.66 -3.48
N GLY A 169 -9.13 13.84 -4.34
CA GLY A 169 -8.82 12.91 -5.43
C GLY A 169 -8.41 11.53 -4.91
N LEU A 170 -7.53 11.50 -3.90
CA LEU A 170 -7.13 10.25 -3.26
C LEU A 170 -8.33 9.55 -2.60
N ARG A 171 -9.20 10.30 -1.91
CA ARG A 171 -10.41 9.76 -1.28
C ARG A 171 -11.36 9.10 -2.28
N GLU A 172 -11.54 9.69 -3.47
CA GLU A 172 -12.36 9.08 -4.51
C GLU A 172 -11.69 7.83 -5.13
N LEU A 173 -10.37 7.81 -5.29
CA LEU A 173 -9.64 6.59 -5.68
C LEU A 173 -9.82 5.46 -4.66
N THR A 174 -9.70 5.77 -3.36
CA THR A 174 -9.96 4.84 -2.26
C THR A 174 -11.39 4.32 -2.29
N ARG A 175 -12.35 5.20 -2.58
CA ARG A 175 -13.76 4.83 -2.68
C ARG A 175 -14.03 3.86 -3.84
N ILE A 176 -13.35 4.04 -4.98
CA ILE A 176 -13.41 3.09 -6.10
C ILE A 176 -12.84 1.74 -5.68
N TYR A 177 -11.68 1.73 -5.01
CA TYR A 177 -11.06 0.49 -4.53
C TYR A 177 -12.03 -0.30 -3.63
N HIS A 178 -12.53 0.31 -2.55
CA HIS A 178 -13.43 -0.37 -1.63
C HIS A 178 -14.74 -0.82 -2.29
N ALA A 179 -15.28 -0.05 -3.23
CA ALA A 179 -16.54 -0.37 -3.87
C ALA A 179 -16.46 -1.57 -4.83
N TYR A 180 -15.29 -1.85 -5.42
CA TYR A 180 -15.18 -2.78 -6.54
C TYR A 180 -14.07 -3.84 -6.42
N HIS A 181 -13.15 -3.77 -5.45
CA HIS A 181 -12.04 -4.73 -5.36
C HIS A 181 -12.50 -6.20 -5.15
N GLU A 182 -13.54 -6.44 -4.35
CA GLU A 182 -14.05 -7.80 -4.07
C GLU A 182 -14.84 -8.45 -5.24
N ASP A 183 -15.19 -7.69 -6.29
CA ASP A 183 -15.98 -8.21 -7.41
C ASP A 183 -15.14 -9.14 -8.32
N LEU A 184 -15.72 -10.30 -8.70
CA LEU A 184 -15.09 -11.25 -9.64
C LEU A 184 -14.78 -10.56 -10.98
N GLY A 185 -13.49 -10.32 -11.24
CA GLY A 185 -12.96 -9.63 -12.43
C GLY A 185 -12.08 -8.42 -12.13
N CYS A 186 -12.01 -7.97 -10.88
CA CYS A 186 -11.27 -6.77 -10.46
C CYS A 186 -9.84 -7.02 -9.96
N ARG A 187 -9.25 -8.21 -10.16
CA ARG A 187 -7.84 -8.47 -9.77
C ARG A 187 -6.86 -7.46 -10.38
N ALA A 188 -7.16 -7.00 -11.59
CA ALA A 188 -6.43 -5.90 -12.23
C ALA A 188 -6.46 -4.61 -11.39
N LEU A 189 -7.62 -4.27 -10.82
CA LEU A 189 -7.79 -3.12 -9.95
C LEU A 189 -6.95 -3.26 -8.68
N GLU A 190 -6.94 -4.46 -8.07
CA GLU A 190 -6.11 -4.77 -6.91
C GLU A 190 -4.61 -4.66 -7.20
N SER A 191 -4.19 -4.98 -8.42
CA SER A 191 -2.79 -4.86 -8.85
C SER A 191 -2.40 -3.41 -9.12
N TYR A 192 -3.17 -2.64 -9.91
CA TYR A 192 -2.73 -1.34 -10.40
C TYR A 192 -3.10 -0.16 -9.48
N LEU A 193 -4.33 -0.15 -8.96
CA LEU A 193 -4.85 1.04 -8.25
C LEU A 193 -4.04 1.39 -6.99
N PRO A 194 -3.59 0.43 -6.15
CA PRO A 194 -2.67 0.72 -5.07
C PRO A 194 -1.37 1.43 -5.49
N HIS A 195 -0.76 1.03 -6.61
CA HIS A 195 0.46 1.66 -7.11
C HIS A 195 0.18 3.09 -7.58
N TRP A 196 -0.90 3.30 -8.34
CA TRP A 196 -1.28 4.65 -8.78
C TRP A 196 -1.69 5.56 -7.64
N MET A 197 -2.31 5.05 -6.59
CA MET A 197 -2.67 5.84 -5.41
C MET A 197 -1.41 6.26 -4.62
N ARG A 198 -0.38 5.40 -4.55
CA ARG A 198 0.92 5.76 -3.99
C ARG A 198 1.58 6.84 -4.84
N ASP A 199 1.63 6.66 -6.15
CA ASP A 199 2.16 7.67 -7.08
C ASP A 199 1.40 8.99 -6.97
N TYR A 200 0.08 8.93 -6.81
CA TYR A 200 -0.77 10.11 -6.66
C TYR A 200 -0.43 10.89 -5.40
N ALA A 201 -0.24 10.19 -4.27
CA ALA A 201 0.19 10.80 -3.03
C ALA A 201 1.58 11.46 -3.15
N ILE A 202 2.53 10.79 -3.80
CA ILE A 202 3.88 11.34 -4.03
C ILE A 202 3.83 12.56 -4.97
N TYR A 203 3.09 12.45 -6.08
CA TYR A 203 2.93 13.49 -7.09
C TYR A 203 2.27 14.75 -6.51
N HIS A 204 1.29 14.60 -5.62
CA HIS A 204 0.62 15.74 -4.99
C HIS A 204 1.22 16.18 -3.65
N GLY A 205 2.34 15.57 -3.22
CA GLY A 205 2.99 15.92 -1.96
C GLY A 205 2.15 15.63 -0.72
N LEU A 206 1.30 14.60 -0.76
CA LEU A 206 0.46 14.18 0.36
C LEU A 206 1.29 13.40 1.38
N ASP A 207 0.96 13.56 2.66
CA ASP A 207 1.62 12.81 3.73
C ASP A 207 1.07 11.38 3.80
N LEU A 208 1.81 10.46 3.17
CA LEU A 208 1.53 9.02 3.14
C LEU A 208 1.35 8.40 4.53
N SER A 209 1.91 8.98 5.59
CA SER A 209 1.76 8.46 6.95
C SER A 209 0.40 8.81 7.59
N SER A 210 -0.24 9.88 7.10
CA SER A 210 -1.53 10.37 7.58
C SER A 210 -2.71 9.93 6.71
N CYS A 211 -2.44 9.40 5.52
CA CYS A 211 -3.47 8.95 4.58
C CYS A 211 -4.25 7.76 5.14
N GLU A 212 -5.58 7.87 5.22
CA GLU A 212 -6.48 6.76 5.58
C GLU A 212 -6.30 5.53 4.67
N SER A 213 -5.84 5.75 3.43
CA SER A 213 -5.59 4.71 2.45
C SER A 213 -4.19 4.10 2.49
N ALA A 214 -3.35 4.44 3.48
CA ALA A 214 -1.98 3.96 3.57
C ALA A 214 -1.90 2.42 3.57
N ASP A 215 -2.82 1.75 4.26
CA ASP A 215 -2.90 0.29 4.36
C ASP A 215 -3.21 -0.40 3.02
N LEU A 216 -3.82 0.32 2.08
CA LEU A 216 -4.16 -0.20 0.75
C LEU A 216 -2.97 -0.12 -0.22
N MET A 217 -1.97 0.70 0.07
CA MET A 217 -0.85 0.95 -0.83
C MET A 217 0.16 -0.20 -0.72
N PRO A 218 0.92 -0.52 -1.78
CA PRO A 218 1.91 -1.58 -1.72
C PRO A 218 2.95 -1.27 -0.63
N SER A 219 2.91 -2.03 0.46
CA SER A 219 3.90 -2.02 1.53
C SER A 219 5.06 -2.98 1.27
N SER A 220 4.91 -3.85 0.26
CA SER A 220 5.72 -5.04 0.02
C SER A 220 7.20 -4.76 -0.23
N TRP A 221 7.54 -3.57 -0.70
CA TRP A 221 8.94 -3.10 -0.78
C TRP A 221 9.30 -2.16 0.36
N GLY A 222 8.31 -1.47 0.96
CA GLY A 222 8.55 -0.44 1.97
C GLY A 222 9.18 -0.94 3.26
N HIS A 223 8.75 -2.10 3.77
CA HIS A 223 9.30 -2.63 5.04
C HIS A 223 10.74 -3.10 4.89
N ALA A 224 11.04 -3.84 3.82
CA ALA A 224 12.38 -4.35 3.55
C ALA A 224 13.37 -3.20 3.22
N LEU A 225 12.96 -2.22 2.41
CA LEU A 225 13.77 -1.03 2.13
C LEU A 225 13.98 -0.16 3.37
N ARG A 226 12.95 -0.03 4.23
CA ARG A 226 13.09 0.66 5.52
C ARG A 226 14.09 -0.06 6.40
N ALA A 227 14.01 -1.37 6.49
CA ALA A 227 14.95 -2.17 7.26
C ALA A 227 16.39 -2.00 6.76
N VAL A 228 16.63 -2.01 5.44
CA VAL A 228 17.96 -1.68 4.88
C VAL A 228 18.40 -0.28 5.29
N SER A 229 17.51 0.71 5.24
CA SER A 229 17.80 2.10 5.64
C SER A 229 18.18 2.22 7.11
N VAL A 230 17.49 1.51 8.01
CA VAL A 230 17.85 1.40 9.44
C VAL A 230 19.24 0.79 9.61
N LEU A 231 19.57 -0.26 8.86
CA LEU A 231 20.91 -0.88 8.91
C LEU A 231 22.01 0.07 8.38
N ARG A 232 21.74 0.84 7.32
CA ARG A 232 22.64 1.89 6.82
C ARG A 232 22.88 2.98 7.86
N GLN A 233 21.81 3.47 8.48
CA GLN A 233 21.88 4.46 9.55
C GLN A 233 22.72 3.95 10.73
N ALA A 234 22.48 2.72 11.19
CA ALA A 234 23.27 2.10 12.25
C ALA A 234 24.75 2.00 11.88
N GLN A 235 25.04 1.61 10.63
CA GLN A 235 26.42 1.55 10.14
C GLN A 235 27.09 2.93 10.14
N GLU A 236 26.42 3.97 9.64
CA GLU A 236 26.98 5.33 9.59
C GLU A 236 27.27 5.86 10.99
N ALA A 237 26.33 5.68 11.92
CA ALA A 237 26.51 6.04 13.33
C ALA A 237 27.73 5.32 13.95
N LEU A 238 27.93 4.04 13.66
CA LEU A 238 29.10 3.28 14.13
C LEU A 238 30.41 3.72 13.46
N LEU A 239 30.39 4.05 12.16
CA LEU A 239 31.57 4.53 11.44
C LEU A 239 32.03 5.91 11.91
N SER A 240 31.11 6.73 12.43
CA SER A 240 31.42 8.03 13.04
C SER A 240 32.21 7.90 14.35
N GLN A 241 32.19 6.72 15.00
CA GLN A 241 32.90 6.45 16.24
C GLN A 241 34.40 6.10 16.04
N LYS A 242 35.18 6.27 17.11
CA LYS A 242 36.57 5.80 17.14
C LYS A 242 36.63 4.27 17.13
N SER A 243 37.66 3.74 16.49
CA SER A 243 37.95 2.31 16.46
C SER A 243 38.46 1.78 17.81
N PRO A 244 37.92 0.68 18.38
CA PRO A 244 36.80 -0.11 17.87
C PRO A 244 35.42 0.50 18.19
N ALA A 245 34.48 0.42 17.26
CA ALA A 245 33.12 0.91 17.46
C ALA A 245 32.37 0.00 18.44
N LEU A 246 31.59 0.58 19.34
CA LEU A 246 30.77 -0.15 20.29
C LEU A 246 29.31 0.21 20.08
N TRP A 247 28.43 -0.78 20.24
CA TRP A 247 27.01 -0.52 20.31
C TRP A 247 26.67 0.03 21.70
N ASP A 248 26.40 1.33 21.75
CA ASP A 248 25.97 2.03 22.97
C ASP A 248 24.71 2.84 22.63
N ASP A 249 23.63 2.60 23.35
CA ASP A 249 22.33 3.27 23.19
C ASP A 249 22.43 4.79 23.39
N ALA A 250 23.49 5.28 24.05
CA ALA A 250 23.75 6.71 24.20
C ALA A 250 24.37 7.35 22.94
N THR A 251 24.75 6.57 21.93
CA THR A 251 25.35 7.09 20.71
C THR A 251 24.31 7.82 19.87
N PRO A 252 24.57 9.06 19.42
CA PRO A 252 23.69 9.76 18.49
C PRO A 252 23.41 8.94 17.23
N GLU A 253 22.17 9.00 16.74
CA GLU A 253 21.72 8.42 15.47
C GLU A 253 21.70 6.89 15.36
N LEU A 254 22.14 6.15 16.38
CA LEU A 254 21.95 4.70 16.44
C LEU A 254 20.47 4.36 16.68
N PRO A 255 19.89 3.41 15.92
CA PRO A 255 18.52 3.00 16.13
C PRO A 255 18.38 2.23 17.46
N PRO A 256 17.21 2.29 18.12
CA PRO A 256 16.92 1.45 19.27
C PRO A 256 17.12 -0.03 18.94
N VAL A 257 17.62 -0.82 19.90
CA VAL A 257 17.89 -2.25 19.71
C VAL A 257 16.67 -2.97 19.14
N SER A 258 15.45 -2.69 19.63
CA SER A 258 14.23 -3.30 19.12
C SER A 258 13.99 -3.03 17.63
N GLU A 259 14.21 -1.80 17.16
CA GLU A 259 14.03 -1.43 15.75
C GLU A 259 15.12 -2.08 14.88
N PHE A 260 16.36 -2.11 15.38
CA PHE A 260 17.48 -2.78 14.71
C PHE A 260 17.24 -4.29 14.53
N ILE A 261 16.76 -4.97 15.57
CA ILE A 261 16.49 -6.41 15.51
C ILE A 261 15.33 -6.73 14.56
N SER A 262 14.26 -5.92 14.58
CA SER A 262 13.18 -6.02 13.59
C SER A 262 13.69 -5.81 12.16
N ALA A 263 14.58 -4.83 11.95
CA ALA A 263 15.20 -4.62 10.65
C ALA A 263 16.02 -5.83 10.21
N LEU A 264 16.84 -6.41 11.09
CA LEU A 264 17.62 -7.62 10.78
C LEU A 264 16.72 -8.81 10.41
N GLU A 265 15.58 -8.99 11.08
CA GLU A 265 14.63 -10.06 10.76
C GLU A 265 14.02 -9.89 9.37
N GLU A 266 13.59 -8.67 9.05
CA GLU A 266 12.85 -8.36 7.82
C GLU A 266 13.68 -8.67 6.56
N VAL A 267 14.98 -8.31 6.57
CA VAL A 267 15.85 -8.44 5.39
C VAL A 267 16.75 -9.67 5.42
N SER A 268 16.54 -10.58 6.38
CA SER A 268 17.32 -11.81 6.51
C SER A 268 16.58 -13.02 5.96
N ALA A 269 17.29 -13.86 5.20
CA ALA A 269 16.77 -15.18 4.79
C ALA A 269 16.60 -16.16 5.97
N TYR A 270 17.05 -15.81 7.16
CA TYR A 270 16.89 -16.58 8.40
C TYR A 270 16.11 -15.79 9.45
N HIS A 271 14.92 -16.28 9.81
CA HIS A 271 14.03 -15.63 10.78
C HIS A 271 14.46 -15.93 12.22
N ILE A 272 15.27 -15.03 12.78
CA ILE A 272 15.84 -15.20 14.13
C ILE A 272 14.79 -15.09 15.24
N ALA A 273 13.74 -14.28 15.08
CA ALA A 273 12.71 -14.13 16.11
C ALA A 273 11.92 -15.42 16.38
N LYS A 274 11.81 -16.30 15.37
CA LYS A 274 11.17 -17.62 15.51
C LYS A 274 12.07 -18.65 16.20
N SER A 275 13.34 -18.32 16.45
CA SER A 275 14.30 -19.22 17.08
C SER A 275 13.93 -19.54 18.54
N ARG A 276 14.32 -20.74 19.00
CA ARG A 276 14.24 -21.11 20.42
C ARG A 276 15.23 -20.31 21.27
N ALA A 277 16.40 -19.97 20.72
CA ALA A 277 17.38 -19.16 21.43
C ALA A 277 16.85 -17.76 21.71
N MET A 278 16.19 -17.13 20.72
CA MET A 278 15.56 -15.82 20.92
C MET A 278 14.47 -15.86 22.00
N ARG A 279 13.72 -16.96 22.13
CA ARG A 279 12.69 -17.09 23.16
C ARG A 279 13.24 -17.27 24.59
N LEU A 280 14.42 -17.85 24.72
CA LEU A 280 15.01 -18.20 26.03
C LEU A 280 16.06 -17.17 26.49
N HIS A 281 16.84 -16.66 25.54
CA HIS A 281 17.98 -15.78 25.73
C HIS A 281 17.84 -14.50 24.89
N ALA A 282 16.65 -13.90 24.89
CA ALA A 282 16.36 -12.70 24.08
C ALA A 282 17.40 -11.60 24.34
N SER A 283 17.61 -11.27 25.62
CA SER A 283 18.53 -10.20 26.00
C SER A 283 19.97 -10.46 25.61
N GLU A 284 20.46 -11.70 25.76
CA GLU A 284 21.80 -12.10 25.35
C GLU A 284 21.95 -12.01 23.84
N LEU A 285 20.96 -12.54 23.09
CA LEU A 285 21.04 -12.62 21.65
C LEU A 285 20.95 -11.23 21.01
N GLU A 286 20.12 -10.33 21.53
CA GLU A 286 20.05 -8.94 21.07
C GLU A 286 21.38 -8.21 21.27
N GLU A 287 22.00 -8.33 22.46
CA GLU A 287 23.33 -7.75 22.77
C GLU A 287 24.40 -8.31 21.81
N ILE A 288 24.42 -9.63 21.62
CA ILE A 288 25.36 -10.33 20.73
C ILE A 288 25.19 -9.86 19.28
N LEU A 289 23.97 -9.72 18.78
CA LEU A 289 23.72 -9.29 17.40
C LEU A 289 24.18 -7.85 17.15
N CYS A 290 23.94 -6.96 18.10
CA CYS A 290 24.43 -5.58 18.07
C CYS A 290 25.97 -5.54 18.05
N ALA A 291 26.62 -6.32 18.91
CA ALA A 291 28.07 -6.40 18.99
C ALA A 291 28.70 -7.00 17.73
N ILE A 292 28.11 -8.08 17.18
CA ILE A 292 28.54 -8.69 15.92
C ILE A 292 28.44 -7.67 14.77
N PHE A 293 27.36 -6.91 14.69
CA PHE A 293 27.18 -5.89 13.66
C PHE A 293 28.27 -4.82 13.76
N ALA A 294 28.51 -4.27 14.97
CA ALA A 294 29.57 -3.28 15.20
C ALA A 294 30.96 -3.82 14.83
N HIS A 295 31.28 -5.06 15.22
CA HIS A 295 32.55 -5.68 14.88
C HIS A 295 32.69 -5.91 13.37
N LEU A 296 31.62 -6.32 12.68
CA LEU A 296 31.64 -6.52 11.22
C LEU A 296 31.78 -5.21 10.44
N VAL A 297 31.16 -4.12 10.90
CA VAL A 297 31.35 -2.77 10.37
C VAL A 297 32.82 -2.36 10.52
N ASP A 298 33.40 -2.57 11.69
CA ASP A 298 34.82 -2.32 11.97
C ASP A 298 35.77 -3.16 11.11
N HIS A 299 35.43 -4.42 10.91
CA HIS A 299 36.19 -5.33 10.08
C HIS A 299 36.21 -4.86 8.61
N CYS A 300 35.06 -4.43 8.08
CA CYS A 300 34.95 -3.89 6.72
C CYS A 300 35.70 -2.56 6.59
N ARG A 301 35.59 -1.65 7.58
CA ARG A 301 36.33 -0.38 7.62
C ARG A 301 37.84 -0.56 7.46
N ARG A 302 38.42 -1.62 8.05
CA ARG A 302 39.88 -1.86 8.02
C ARG A 302 40.35 -2.68 6.82
N ARG A 303 39.52 -3.56 6.26
CA ARG A 303 39.97 -4.60 5.31
C ARG A 303 39.27 -4.59 3.96
N ARG A 304 38.17 -3.86 3.76
CA ARG A 304 37.41 -3.87 2.51
C ARG A 304 37.33 -2.48 1.89
N LYS A 305 37.12 -2.46 0.57
CA LYS A 305 36.80 -1.23 -0.19
C LYS A 305 35.31 -0.88 -0.10
N THR A 306 34.46 -1.84 0.23
CA THR A 306 33.00 -1.70 0.36
C THR A 306 32.58 -1.76 1.82
N SER A 307 31.54 -1.01 2.18
CA SER A 307 30.98 -1.05 3.53
C SER A 307 30.30 -2.40 3.81
N PHE A 308 30.00 -2.68 5.08
CA PHE A 308 29.38 -3.96 5.47
C PHE A 308 27.98 -4.11 4.87
N VAL A 309 27.16 -3.06 4.99
CA VAL A 309 25.79 -3.02 4.47
C VAL A 309 25.80 -3.06 2.93
N ASP A 310 26.71 -2.35 2.27
CA ASP A 310 26.84 -2.43 0.80
C ASP A 310 27.24 -3.82 0.31
N GLY A 311 28.00 -4.55 1.11
CA GLY A 311 28.37 -5.92 0.77
C GLY A 311 27.23 -6.94 0.92
N LEU A 312 26.10 -6.54 1.52
CA LEU A 312 24.93 -7.40 1.78
C LEU A 312 23.70 -7.04 0.95
N PHE A 313 23.57 -5.78 0.56
CA PHE A 313 22.41 -5.22 -0.12
C PHE A 313 22.80 -4.38 -1.35
N GLY A 314 24.09 -4.32 -1.67
CA GLY A 314 24.62 -3.49 -2.74
C GLY A 314 24.53 -1.98 -2.46
N LEU A 315 24.68 -1.14 -3.48
CA LEU A 315 24.80 0.31 -3.31
C LEU A 315 23.43 1.01 -3.34
N GLU A 316 23.38 2.23 -2.82
CA GLU A 316 22.29 3.13 -3.16
C GLU A 316 22.33 3.39 -4.67
N TYR A 317 21.22 3.14 -5.35
CA TYR A 317 21.13 3.31 -6.79
C TYR A 317 19.92 4.17 -7.13
N SER A 318 20.10 4.99 -8.17
CA SER A 318 19.05 5.85 -8.67
C SER A 318 18.70 5.48 -10.10
N TYR A 319 17.40 5.39 -10.37
CA TYR A 319 16.87 5.04 -11.67
C TYR A 319 15.73 5.96 -12.07
N PRO A 320 15.52 6.19 -13.39
CA PRO A 320 14.33 6.87 -13.87
C PRO A 320 13.07 6.16 -13.42
N TYR A 321 12.09 6.91 -12.94
CA TYR A 321 10.81 6.39 -12.49
C TYR A 321 9.68 7.03 -13.30
N LEU A 322 8.73 6.23 -13.75
CA LEU A 322 7.57 6.71 -14.50
C LEU A 322 6.37 6.77 -13.56
N MET A 323 5.99 7.99 -13.15
CA MET A 323 4.78 8.20 -12.36
C MET A 323 3.55 7.73 -13.13
N PHE A 324 2.67 7.01 -12.44
CA PHE A 324 1.45 6.43 -13.00
C PHE A 324 1.74 5.48 -14.17
N SER A 325 2.75 4.61 -14.02
CA SER A 325 3.06 3.58 -15.01
C SER A 325 1.80 2.80 -15.38
N SER A 326 1.61 2.53 -16.67
CA SER A 326 0.44 1.81 -17.18
C SER A 326 -0.90 2.57 -16.97
N ALA A 327 -0.89 3.87 -16.66
CA ALA A 327 -2.10 4.71 -16.65
C ALA A 327 -2.13 5.70 -17.82
N VAL A 328 -3.34 6.09 -18.24
CA VAL A 328 -3.51 7.21 -19.19
C VAL A 328 -3.50 8.52 -18.41
N PHE A 329 -2.32 9.09 -18.24
CA PHE A 329 -2.11 10.35 -17.53
C PHE A 329 -1.47 11.40 -18.43
N TRP A 330 -1.99 12.63 -18.37
CA TRP A 330 -1.41 13.78 -19.07
C TRP A 330 -1.05 14.89 -18.10
N GLU A 331 0.24 15.22 -18.07
CA GLU A 331 0.75 16.35 -17.31
C GLU A 331 0.39 17.66 -18.03
N ARG A 332 -0.51 18.44 -17.42
CA ARG A 332 -0.97 19.73 -17.97
C ARG A 332 0.11 20.80 -17.87
N GLU A 333 0.75 20.87 -16.71
CA GLU A 333 1.78 21.83 -16.36
C GLU A 333 2.98 21.05 -15.83
N PRO A 334 4.21 21.41 -16.22
CA PRO A 334 5.40 20.71 -15.72
C PRO A 334 5.39 20.65 -14.20
N HIS A 335 5.61 19.46 -13.65
CA HIS A 335 5.68 19.29 -12.20
C HIS A 335 6.86 20.11 -11.65
N PRO A 336 6.65 20.88 -10.56
CA PRO A 336 7.74 21.63 -9.94
C PRO A 336 8.82 20.69 -9.41
N ASP A 337 10.07 21.15 -9.43
CA ASP A 337 11.17 20.39 -8.84
C ASP A 337 10.88 20.11 -7.36
N VAL A 338 10.89 18.83 -6.98
CA VAL A 338 10.57 18.39 -5.63
C VAL A 338 11.44 17.20 -5.23
N THR A 339 11.70 17.08 -3.95
CA THR A 339 12.32 15.89 -3.36
C THR A 339 11.40 15.36 -2.28
N VAL A 340 10.85 14.18 -2.49
CA VAL A 340 9.95 13.51 -1.56
C VAL A 340 10.70 12.33 -0.93
N LYS A 341 10.96 12.43 0.37
CA LYS A 341 11.58 11.35 1.15
C LYS A 341 10.48 10.51 1.79
N LEU A 342 10.49 9.22 1.52
CA LEU A 342 9.53 8.30 2.10
C LEU A 342 10.08 7.70 3.40
N PRO A 343 9.20 7.35 4.36
CA PRO A 343 9.58 6.57 5.55
C PRO A 343 10.19 5.20 5.22
N THR A 344 10.00 4.72 4.00
CA THR A 344 10.58 3.49 3.46
C THR A 344 12.06 3.61 3.14
N GLY A 345 12.63 4.82 3.18
CA GLY A 345 14.02 5.11 2.80
C GLY A 345 14.20 5.47 1.33
N GLU A 346 13.18 5.27 0.50
CA GLU A 346 13.19 5.72 -0.89
C GLU A 346 13.11 7.24 -0.96
N THR A 347 13.84 7.82 -1.90
CA THR A 347 13.76 9.25 -2.19
C THR A 347 13.35 9.45 -3.64
N TYR A 348 12.19 10.07 -3.84
CA TYR A 348 11.70 10.46 -5.16
C TYR A 348 12.19 11.88 -5.46
N LEU A 349 12.89 12.04 -6.58
CA LEU A 349 13.37 13.32 -7.08
C LEU A 349 12.62 13.64 -8.36
N CYS A 350 11.94 14.77 -8.38
CA CYS A 350 11.45 15.38 -9.61
C CYS A 350 12.38 16.54 -10.00
N LYS A 351 12.88 16.51 -11.23
CA LYS A 351 13.63 17.62 -11.82
C LYS A 351 13.28 17.76 -13.30
N ASP A 352 12.91 18.96 -13.72
CA ASP A 352 12.51 19.24 -15.12
C ASP A 352 11.38 18.28 -15.60
N SER A 353 10.34 18.07 -14.78
CA SER A 353 9.23 17.11 -15.03
C SER A 353 9.62 15.63 -15.15
N ARG A 354 10.87 15.28 -14.86
CA ARG A 354 11.33 13.89 -14.87
C ARG A 354 11.47 13.40 -13.45
N TRP A 355 11.05 12.15 -13.23
CA TRP A 355 11.10 11.52 -11.92
C TRP A 355 12.23 10.50 -11.88
N TRP A 356 12.92 10.46 -10.75
CA TRP A 356 13.89 9.46 -10.39
C TRP A 356 13.58 8.95 -9.00
N VAL A 357 13.85 7.67 -8.77
CA VAL A 357 13.82 7.08 -7.44
C VAL A 357 15.24 6.73 -7.04
N ALA A 358 15.64 7.13 -5.85
CA ALA A 358 16.82 6.61 -5.17
C ALA A 358 16.36 5.54 -4.20
N SER A 359 16.76 4.29 -4.46
CA SER A 359 16.51 3.14 -3.60
C SER A 359 17.69 2.93 -2.65
N PRO A 360 17.46 2.52 -1.39
CA PRO A 360 18.53 2.23 -0.44
C PRO A 360 19.36 0.98 -0.79
N CYS A 361 18.92 0.16 -1.76
CA CYS A 361 19.65 -1.02 -2.24
C CYS A 361 19.33 -1.35 -3.70
N ASP A 362 20.27 -2.02 -4.37
CA ASP A 362 20.12 -2.58 -5.73
C ASP A 362 20.16 -4.12 -5.75
N GLU A 363 20.46 -4.78 -4.62
CA GLU A 363 20.51 -6.25 -4.53
C GLU A 363 19.17 -6.87 -4.10
N ARG A 364 18.92 -8.12 -4.51
CA ARG A 364 17.68 -8.84 -4.19
C ARG A 364 17.58 -9.14 -2.69
N LEU A 365 16.48 -8.71 -2.08
CA LEU A 365 16.08 -9.05 -0.72
C LEU A 365 15.27 -10.37 -0.70
N PRO A 366 15.32 -11.17 0.38
CA PRO A 366 16.14 -11.00 1.59
C PRO A 366 17.58 -11.53 1.42
N SER A 367 18.52 -10.98 2.21
CA SER A 367 19.95 -11.30 2.12
C SER A 367 20.28 -12.67 2.72
N ARG A 368 20.84 -13.55 1.87
CA ARG A 368 21.39 -14.86 2.29
C ARG A 368 22.66 -14.71 3.13
N GLY A 369 23.46 -13.67 2.85
CA GLY A 369 24.67 -13.33 3.61
C GLY A 369 24.31 -12.98 5.04
N LEU A 370 23.30 -12.12 5.23
CA LEU A 370 22.80 -11.79 6.57
C LEU A 370 22.22 -13.02 7.28
N GLY A 371 21.42 -13.82 6.57
CA GLY A 371 20.85 -15.05 7.14
C GLY A 371 21.90 -16.06 7.61
N LEU A 372 23.09 -16.09 7.00
CA LEU A 372 24.21 -16.91 7.45
C LEU A 372 24.79 -16.38 8.77
N ILE A 373 24.92 -15.06 8.93
CA ILE A 373 25.42 -14.41 10.15
C ILE A 373 24.48 -14.71 11.32
N LEU A 374 23.18 -14.44 11.16
CA LEU A 374 22.17 -14.66 12.22
C LEU A 374 22.08 -16.14 12.63
N HIS A 375 22.08 -17.06 11.65
CA HIS A 375 22.12 -18.49 11.95
C HIS A 375 23.39 -18.90 12.72
N THR A 376 24.52 -18.27 12.44
CA THR A 376 25.80 -18.58 13.08
C THR A 376 25.82 -18.09 14.53
N ALA A 377 25.28 -16.90 14.80
CA ALA A 377 25.10 -16.37 16.14
C ALA A 377 24.19 -17.26 16.98
N ASP A 378 23.03 -17.65 16.46
CA ASP A 378 22.11 -18.58 17.15
C ASP A 378 22.78 -19.92 17.45
N ARG A 379 23.44 -20.54 16.45
CA ARG A 379 24.13 -21.82 16.66
C ARG A 379 25.19 -21.74 17.75
N LEU A 380 26.06 -20.72 17.71
CA LEU A 380 27.15 -20.60 18.67
C LEU A 380 26.63 -20.27 20.07
N LEU A 381 25.61 -19.43 20.20
CA LEU A 381 24.98 -19.17 21.49
C LEU A 381 24.44 -20.47 22.12
N ARG A 382 23.78 -21.35 21.33
CA ARG A 382 23.31 -22.65 21.84
C ARG A 382 24.44 -23.59 22.24
N GLU A 383 25.56 -23.56 21.51
CA GLU A 383 26.73 -24.40 21.82
C GLU A 383 27.40 -23.97 23.13
N HIS A 384 27.53 -22.66 23.38
CA HIS A 384 28.11 -22.13 24.61
C HIS A 384 27.14 -22.21 25.81
N ALA A 385 25.84 -21.96 25.61
CA ALA A 385 24.84 -22.03 26.68
C ALA A 385 24.52 -23.48 27.09
N GLY A 386 24.61 -24.44 26.16
CA GLY A 386 24.46 -25.88 26.43
C GLY A 386 23.04 -26.34 26.79
N ASP A 387 22.05 -25.46 26.73
CA ASP A 387 20.67 -25.70 27.16
C ASP A 387 19.69 -26.02 26.01
N LEU A 388 20.11 -25.78 24.76
CA LEU A 388 19.35 -26.05 23.56
C LEU A 388 20.12 -26.95 22.58
N PRO A 389 19.41 -27.79 21.77
CA PRO A 389 20.06 -28.56 20.72
C PRO A 389 20.77 -27.65 19.70
N SER A 390 22.04 -27.96 19.41
CA SER A 390 22.83 -27.23 18.43
C SER A 390 22.24 -27.36 17.01
N LEU A 391 22.35 -26.27 16.25
CA LEU A 391 21.94 -26.20 14.85
C LEU A 391 23.02 -26.79 13.94
N LYS A 392 22.62 -27.37 12.80
CA LYS A 392 23.57 -27.90 11.81
C LYS A 392 24.46 -26.77 11.27
N PRO A 393 25.79 -26.94 11.23
CA PRO A 393 26.68 -25.90 10.73
C PRO A 393 26.44 -25.63 9.25
N ARG A 394 26.43 -24.34 8.90
CA ARG A 394 26.44 -23.86 7.50
C ARG A 394 27.86 -23.47 7.11
N LYS A 395 28.16 -23.45 5.81
CA LYS A 395 29.48 -23.04 5.30
C LYS A 395 29.70 -21.54 5.51
N ALA A 396 30.23 -21.17 6.69
CA ALA A 396 30.59 -19.81 7.04
C ALA A 396 32.11 -19.56 6.87
N PRO A 397 32.54 -18.36 6.43
CA PRO A 397 33.95 -18.01 6.40
C PRO A 397 34.59 -18.04 7.79
N LYS A 398 35.88 -18.40 7.87
CA LYS A 398 36.62 -18.49 9.14
C LYS A 398 36.64 -17.18 9.93
N TYR A 399 36.73 -16.04 9.24
CA TYR A 399 36.72 -14.73 9.91
C TYR A 399 35.38 -14.47 10.60
N LEU A 400 34.27 -14.86 9.98
CA LEU A 400 32.93 -14.67 10.53
C LEU A 400 32.73 -15.56 11.75
N LEU A 401 33.09 -16.84 11.65
CA LEU A 401 33.02 -17.77 12.79
C LEU A 401 33.81 -17.25 13.98
N LYS A 402 35.01 -16.72 13.74
CA LYS A 402 35.87 -16.15 14.79
C LYS A 402 35.22 -14.94 15.47
N ILE A 403 34.72 -13.98 14.68
CA ILE A 403 34.07 -12.78 15.21
C ILE A 403 32.86 -13.16 16.06
N VAL A 404 31.98 -14.03 15.55
CA VAL A 404 30.76 -14.43 16.27
C VAL A 404 31.10 -15.18 17.55
N ASP A 405 32.07 -16.07 17.53
CA ASP A 405 32.51 -16.82 18.71
C ASP A 405 33.08 -15.88 19.80
N GLU A 406 33.93 -14.92 19.41
CA GLU A 406 34.48 -13.91 20.32
C GLU A 406 33.38 -13.09 21.00
N GLU A 407 32.38 -12.61 20.25
CA GLU A 407 31.27 -11.82 20.83
C GLU A 407 30.33 -12.65 21.71
N VAL A 408 30.03 -13.90 21.33
CA VAL A 408 29.21 -14.82 22.15
C VAL A 408 29.92 -15.11 23.47
N THR A 409 31.21 -15.46 23.43
CA THR A 409 31.99 -15.73 24.64
C THR A 409 32.08 -14.49 25.53
N ALA A 410 32.41 -13.32 24.96
CA ALA A 410 32.51 -12.07 25.72
C ALA A 410 31.19 -11.68 26.40
N CYS A 411 30.05 -11.86 25.72
CA CYS A 411 28.73 -11.59 26.30
C CYS A 411 28.43 -12.52 27.48
N LEU A 412 28.66 -13.83 27.33
CA LEU A 412 28.40 -14.80 28.39
C LEU A 412 29.32 -14.57 29.60
N GLU A 413 30.62 -14.38 29.38
CA GLU A 413 31.59 -14.07 30.44
C GLU A 413 31.23 -12.79 31.19
N ARG A 414 30.83 -11.73 30.49
CA ARG A 414 30.40 -10.46 31.10
C ARG A 414 29.18 -10.68 31.99
N ARG A 415 28.18 -11.44 31.53
CA ARG A 415 26.96 -11.72 32.31
C ARG A 415 27.24 -12.62 33.50
N GLU A 416 28.13 -13.60 33.36
CA GLU A 416 28.61 -14.40 34.49
C GLU A 416 29.34 -13.55 35.51
N ALA A 417 30.20 -12.61 35.08
CA ALA A 417 30.88 -11.67 35.99
C ALA A 417 29.88 -10.76 36.72
N ILE A 418 28.84 -10.26 36.04
CA ILE A 418 27.77 -9.47 36.67
C ILE A 418 27.00 -10.32 37.70
N LYS A 419 26.66 -11.56 37.36
CA LYS A 419 26.01 -12.51 38.29
C LYS A 419 26.90 -12.81 39.50
N ALA A 420 28.20 -13.02 39.29
CA ALA A 420 29.16 -13.26 40.36
C ALA A 420 29.36 -12.02 41.26
N ALA A 421 29.22 -10.81 40.70
CA ALA A 421 29.30 -9.55 41.43
C ALA A 421 28.02 -9.20 42.22
N GLN A 422 26.89 -9.87 41.94
CA GLN A 422 25.66 -9.70 42.72
C GLN A 422 25.83 -10.31 44.12
N VAL A 423 26.22 -9.46 45.08
CA VAL A 423 26.34 -9.84 46.49
C VAL A 423 24.95 -10.11 47.08
N HIS A 424 24.68 -11.37 47.42
CA HIS A 424 23.45 -11.77 48.09
C HIS A 424 23.50 -11.41 49.59
N ILE A 425 22.75 -10.37 49.99
CA ILE A 425 22.63 -9.97 51.40
C ILE A 425 21.46 -10.72 52.04
N ASP A 426 21.80 -11.67 52.92
CA ASP A 426 20.82 -12.41 53.71
C ASP A 426 20.17 -11.50 54.78
N ARG A 427 18.96 -11.03 54.49
CA ARG A 427 18.18 -10.14 55.37
C ARG A 427 17.66 -10.84 56.63
N SER A 428 17.67 -12.18 56.71
CA SER A 428 17.24 -12.91 57.91
C SER A 428 18.18 -12.65 59.10
N LYS A 429 19.47 -12.42 58.83
CA LYS A 429 20.49 -12.16 59.86
C LYS A 429 20.43 -10.73 60.41
N LEU A 430 19.78 -9.79 59.71
CA LEU A 430 19.58 -8.42 60.19
C LEU A 430 18.73 -8.38 61.47
N GLY A 431 17.80 -9.33 61.64
CA GLY A 431 17.01 -9.47 62.87
C GLY A 431 17.89 -9.81 64.08
N GLY A 432 18.81 -10.78 63.92
CA GLY A 432 19.78 -11.15 64.95
C GLY A 432 20.74 -10.00 65.30
N ILE A 433 21.21 -9.25 64.31
CA ILE A 433 22.07 -8.08 64.51
C ILE A 433 21.35 -6.99 65.32
N ARG A 434 20.07 -6.71 65.03
CA ARG A 434 19.27 -5.73 65.79
C ARG A 434 19.05 -6.15 67.25
N VAL A 435 18.77 -7.44 67.49
CA VAL A 435 18.60 -7.98 68.84
C VAL A 435 19.92 -7.94 69.62
N ALA A 436 21.03 -8.32 68.99
CA ALA A 436 22.35 -8.27 69.60
C ALA A 436 22.76 -6.83 69.95
N ALA A 437 22.60 -5.89 69.01
CA ALA A 437 22.87 -4.48 69.26
C ALA A 437 21.98 -3.90 70.36
N GLY A 438 20.71 -4.31 70.43
CA GLY A 438 19.81 -3.96 71.53
C GLY A 438 20.36 -4.43 72.87
N ARG A 439 20.80 -5.69 72.98
CA ARG A 439 21.40 -6.24 74.21
C ARG A 439 22.70 -5.53 74.60
N THR A 440 23.57 -5.22 73.64
CA THR A 440 24.82 -4.49 73.90
C THR A 440 24.52 -3.07 74.39
N ARG A 441 23.53 -2.39 73.80
CA ARG A 441 23.06 -1.10 74.29
C ARG A 441 22.58 -1.19 75.74
N GLU A 442 21.72 -2.15 76.08
CA GLU A 442 21.22 -2.33 77.46
C GLU A 442 22.32 -2.71 78.47
N ALA A 443 23.42 -3.33 78.02
CA ALA A 443 24.55 -3.70 78.88
C ALA A 443 25.50 -2.52 79.15
N LEU A 444 25.49 -1.49 78.30
CA LEU A 444 26.33 -0.29 78.43
C LEU A 444 25.63 0.87 79.16
N LEU A 445 24.33 0.74 79.45
CA LEU A 445 23.56 1.72 80.21
C LEU A 445 23.99 1.74 81.69
N VAL A 446 24.35 2.93 82.19
CA VAL A 446 24.64 3.21 83.61
C VAL A 446 23.33 3.28 84.40
N ASP A 447 23.34 3.00 85.71
CA ASP A 447 22.11 2.90 86.52
C ASP A 447 21.26 4.20 86.48
N GLU A 448 21.89 5.37 86.41
CA GLU A 448 21.24 6.68 86.25
C GLU A 448 20.51 6.80 84.89
N GLU A 449 21.09 6.28 83.80
CA GLU A 449 20.47 6.28 82.46
C GLU A 449 19.32 5.24 82.35
N ARG A 450 19.36 4.23 83.21
CA ARG A 450 18.36 3.13 83.25
C ARG A 450 17.08 3.62 83.91
N GLU A 451 17.21 4.42 84.96
CA GLU A 451 16.10 5.11 85.63
C GLU A 451 15.47 6.19 84.74
N GLU A 452 16.27 7.00 84.03
CA GLU A 452 15.75 7.97 83.05
C GLU A 452 14.91 7.28 81.96
N ARG A 453 15.32 6.11 81.45
CA ARG A 453 14.54 5.35 80.45
C ARG A 453 13.21 4.82 80.97
N GLU A 454 13.14 4.44 82.24
CA GLU A 454 11.91 3.94 82.87
C GLU A 454 10.93 5.08 83.18
N GLU A 455 11.42 6.24 83.61
CA GLU A 455 10.62 7.47 83.73
C GLU A 455 10.11 7.98 82.37
N LEU A 456 10.88 7.70 81.31
CA LEU A 456 10.56 8.04 79.93
C LEU A 456 9.65 6.98 79.22
N ALA A 457 9.41 5.81 79.81
CA ALA A 457 8.57 4.77 79.19
C ALA A 457 7.06 5.11 79.05
N PRO A 458 6.39 5.81 79.99
CA PRO A 458 4.95 6.08 79.88
C PRO A 458 4.61 7.16 78.84
N HIS A 459 5.49 8.12 78.54
CA HIS A 459 5.18 9.20 77.59
C HIS A 459 5.33 8.76 76.11
N MET A 460 6.17 7.76 75.81
CA MET A 460 6.28 7.21 74.45
C MET A 460 5.11 6.28 74.08
N ARG A 461 4.43 5.68 75.07
CA ARG A 461 3.28 4.77 74.85
C ARG A 461 1.98 5.49 74.49
N SER A 462 1.86 6.78 74.78
CA SER A 462 0.65 7.56 74.49
C SER A 462 0.57 8.11 73.05
N GLN A 463 1.63 7.99 72.25
CA GLN A 463 1.68 8.57 70.88
C GLN A 463 1.54 7.56 69.74
N LEU A 464 1.36 6.26 70.02
CA LEU A 464 1.24 5.21 69.01
C LEU A 464 0.05 4.30 69.31
N ALA A 465 -1.17 4.80 69.05
CA ALA A 465 -2.36 3.98 68.89
C ALA A 465 -2.76 3.97 67.41
N PRO A 466 -2.67 2.82 66.70
CA PRO A 466 -3.30 2.65 65.40
C PRO A 466 -4.67 1.99 65.54
N THR A 467 -5.64 2.57 64.82
CA THR A 467 -7.01 2.11 64.63
C THR A 467 -7.03 0.81 63.79
N ASN A 468 -7.70 -0.22 64.29
CA ASN A 468 -7.99 -1.47 63.57
C ASN A 468 -9.35 -1.41 62.86
N VAL A 469 -9.43 -1.85 61.60
CA VAL A 469 -10.55 -2.62 61.00
C VAL A 469 -10.00 -3.33 59.74
N VAL A 470 -9.56 -4.59 59.83
CA VAL A 470 -10.28 -5.89 59.75
C VAL A 470 -10.41 -6.41 58.31
N ALA A 471 -9.90 -7.64 58.17
CA ALA A 471 -9.81 -8.48 56.99
C ALA A 471 -11.03 -9.41 56.82
N THR A 472 -11.17 -10.02 55.64
CA THR A 472 -11.71 -11.38 55.50
C THR A 472 -11.01 -12.14 54.37
N VAL A 473 -10.53 -13.34 54.72
CA VAL A 473 -9.99 -14.41 53.87
C VAL A 473 -11.12 -15.38 53.52
N GLY A 474 -11.05 -16.04 52.36
CA GLY A 474 -11.85 -17.23 52.04
C GLY A 474 -11.11 -18.16 51.07
N GLU A 475 -10.89 -19.40 51.51
CA GLU A 475 -10.21 -20.51 50.83
C GLU A 475 -11.11 -21.21 49.77
N GLY A 476 -10.50 -21.97 48.84
CA GLY A 476 -10.98 -23.34 48.55
C GLY A 476 -11.41 -23.77 47.12
N GLN A 477 -10.48 -24.47 46.44
CA GLN A 477 -10.65 -25.75 45.70
C GLN A 477 -11.30 -25.90 44.29
N LYS A 478 -10.61 -26.76 43.51
CA LYS A 478 -11.02 -27.79 42.50
C LYS A 478 -11.03 -27.46 40.98
N SER A 479 -10.13 -28.16 40.27
CA SER A 479 -10.12 -28.49 38.82
C SER A 479 -11.29 -29.42 38.42
N PRO A 480 -11.67 -29.64 37.12
CA PRO A 480 -10.82 -30.21 36.05
C PRO A 480 -11.09 -29.74 34.58
N SER A 481 -10.22 -30.15 33.65
CA SER A 481 -10.38 -30.05 32.17
C SER A 481 -11.41 -31.08 31.61
N PRO A 482 -11.81 -31.01 30.31
CA PRO A 482 -11.09 -31.78 29.28
C PRO A 482 -11.10 -31.22 27.82
N GLU A 483 -10.31 -31.91 26.98
CA GLU A 483 -9.98 -31.74 25.56
C GLU A 483 -11.11 -32.01 24.54
N LEU A 484 -10.91 -31.51 23.30
CA LEU A 484 -11.01 -32.17 21.96
C LEU A 484 -10.86 -31.03 20.93
N GLY A 485 -9.92 -30.99 19.97
CA GLY A 485 -9.38 -32.04 19.10
C GLY A 485 -9.86 -31.73 17.68
N LEU A 486 -8.96 -31.51 16.70
CA LEU A 486 -9.09 -31.86 15.27
C LEU A 486 -7.92 -31.27 14.43
N THR A 487 -7.21 -32.18 13.78
CA THR A 487 -6.46 -32.03 12.50
C THR A 487 -7.02 -33.13 11.55
N PRO A 488 -6.67 -33.29 10.25
CA PRO A 488 -5.62 -32.63 9.44
C PRO A 488 -5.92 -32.36 7.93
N GLY A 489 -5.05 -31.55 7.29
CA GLY A 489 -4.54 -31.72 5.90
C GLY A 489 -5.19 -30.91 4.76
N PRO A 490 -4.55 -30.76 3.58
CA PRO A 490 -3.20 -31.20 3.16
C PRO A 490 -2.28 -30.07 2.62
N SER A 491 -1.00 -30.47 2.50
CA SER A 491 0.11 -29.90 1.74
C SER A 491 -0.23 -29.23 0.40
N ASP A 492 0.40 -28.08 0.14
CA ASP A 492 1.19 -27.89 -1.08
C ASP A 492 2.31 -26.84 -0.92
N GLY A 493 3.50 -27.22 -1.40
CA GLY A 493 4.41 -26.31 -2.10
C GLY A 493 5.38 -25.47 -1.28
N ALA A 494 6.49 -26.07 -0.83
CA ALA A 494 7.75 -25.35 -0.73
C ALA A 494 8.13 -24.80 -2.11
N SER A 495 8.37 -23.49 -2.23
CA SER A 495 8.96 -22.89 -3.44
C SER A 495 10.16 -22.02 -3.07
N CYS A 496 11.23 -22.21 -3.85
CA CYS A 496 12.50 -21.52 -3.77
C CYS A 496 12.34 -20.01 -3.99
N PRO A 497 13.00 -19.12 -3.21
CA PRO A 497 12.97 -17.70 -3.47
C PRO A 497 13.97 -17.37 -4.59
N GLY A 498 13.42 -17.11 -5.77
CA GLY A 498 14.14 -16.90 -7.04
C GLY A 498 13.30 -17.22 -8.28
N ALA A 499 12.21 -17.98 -8.13
CA ALA A 499 11.23 -18.14 -9.21
C ALA A 499 10.32 -16.91 -9.24
N VAL A 500 10.13 -16.30 -10.42
CA VAL A 500 9.03 -15.36 -10.65
C VAL A 500 7.75 -16.06 -10.17
N VAL A 501 7.04 -15.48 -9.20
CA VAL A 501 5.80 -16.06 -8.69
C VAL A 501 4.71 -15.81 -9.73
N LEU A 502 4.72 -16.62 -10.78
CA LEU A 502 3.73 -16.61 -11.84
C LEU A 502 2.46 -17.27 -11.32
N THR A 503 1.32 -16.61 -11.51
CA THR A 503 0.01 -17.24 -11.23
C THR A 503 -0.18 -18.45 -12.14
N THR A 504 -1.09 -19.36 -11.78
CA THR A 504 -1.42 -20.51 -12.63
C THR A 504 -1.82 -20.08 -14.05
N VAL A 505 -2.53 -18.95 -14.15
CA VAL A 505 -2.94 -18.34 -15.42
C VAL A 505 -1.75 -17.81 -16.21
N GLN A 506 -0.84 -17.07 -15.59
CA GLN A 506 0.35 -16.55 -16.28
C GLN A 506 1.29 -17.65 -16.73
N ARG A 507 1.43 -18.71 -15.92
CA ARG A 507 2.17 -19.92 -16.30
C ARG A 507 1.52 -20.65 -17.47
N GLN A 508 0.19 -20.68 -17.53
CA GLN A 508 -0.57 -21.24 -18.64
C GLN A 508 -0.40 -20.40 -19.91
N ILE A 509 -0.42 -19.07 -19.81
CA ILE A 509 -0.20 -18.15 -20.93
C ILE A 509 1.21 -18.34 -21.48
N LEU A 510 2.24 -18.28 -20.63
CA LEU A 510 3.63 -18.43 -21.04
C LEU A 510 3.93 -19.81 -21.67
N ARG A 511 3.36 -20.89 -21.13
CA ARG A 511 3.46 -22.23 -21.76
C ARG A 511 2.73 -22.29 -23.09
N GLY A 512 1.53 -21.71 -23.17
CA GLY A 512 0.78 -21.61 -24.42
C GLY A 512 1.53 -20.82 -25.50
N LEU A 513 2.26 -19.76 -25.12
CA LEU A 513 3.11 -18.99 -26.02
C LEU A 513 4.36 -19.76 -26.46
N LEU A 514 5.02 -20.49 -25.55
CA LEU A 514 6.17 -21.34 -25.89
C LEU A 514 5.81 -22.50 -26.81
N ASP A 515 4.62 -23.06 -26.65
CA ASP A 515 4.13 -24.20 -27.41
C ASP A 515 3.35 -23.78 -28.68
N GLY A 516 3.14 -22.47 -28.90
CA GLY A 516 2.35 -21.94 -30.01
C GLY A 516 0.87 -22.34 -29.99
N SER A 517 0.34 -22.69 -28.82
CA SER A 517 -1.01 -23.25 -28.62
C SER A 517 -1.96 -22.33 -27.83
N LEU A 518 -1.57 -21.08 -27.59
CA LEU A 518 -2.37 -20.13 -26.84
C LEU A 518 -3.68 -19.78 -27.57
N ASP A 519 -4.82 -20.12 -26.94
CA ASP A 519 -6.14 -19.67 -27.38
C ASP A 519 -6.59 -18.46 -26.54
N VAL A 520 -6.37 -17.26 -27.08
CA VAL A 520 -6.74 -15.98 -26.45
C VAL A 520 -8.26 -15.89 -26.21
N GLY A 521 -9.06 -16.35 -27.18
CA GLY A 521 -10.53 -16.24 -27.13
C GLY A 521 -11.15 -17.14 -26.05
N ALA A 522 -10.57 -18.32 -25.81
CA ALA A 522 -11.03 -19.21 -24.74
C ALA A 522 -10.71 -18.63 -23.34
N LEU A 523 -9.55 -18.01 -23.17
CA LEU A 523 -9.17 -17.37 -21.90
C LEU A 523 -10.03 -16.13 -21.61
N GLU A 524 -10.30 -15.29 -22.62
CA GLU A 524 -11.16 -14.10 -22.45
C GLU A 524 -12.62 -14.44 -22.09
N GLN A 525 -13.14 -15.58 -22.58
CA GLN A 525 -14.47 -16.07 -22.20
C GLN A 525 -14.58 -16.48 -20.72
N THR A 526 -13.45 -16.80 -20.08
CA THR A 526 -13.40 -17.07 -18.63
C THR A 526 -13.27 -15.80 -17.79
N GLY A 527 -13.24 -14.62 -18.42
CA GLY A 527 -13.09 -13.32 -17.75
C GLY A 527 -11.63 -12.93 -17.49
N ILE A 528 -10.66 -13.67 -18.03
CA ILE A 528 -9.24 -13.37 -17.94
C ILE A 528 -8.87 -12.42 -19.09
N MET A 529 -8.33 -11.25 -18.78
CA MET A 529 -7.80 -10.33 -19.78
C MET A 529 -6.37 -10.76 -20.12
N VAL A 530 -6.19 -11.47 -21.24
CA VAL A 530 -4.88 -12.01 -21.65
C VAL A 530 -3.85 -10.90 -21.82
N SER A 531 -4.24 -9.76 -22.39
CA SER A 531 -3.40 -8.57 -22.48
C SER A 531 -2.93 -8.07 -21.11
N LEU A 532 -3.83 -7.97 -20.12
CA LEU A 532 -3.49 -7.56 -18.75
C LEU A 532 -2.52 -8.51 -18.07
N GLU A 533 -2.70 -9.81 -18.27
CA GLU A 533 -1.75 -10.81 -17.79
C GLU A 533 -0.41 -10.73 -18.52
N THR A 534 -0.41 -10.39 -19.81
CA THR A 534 0.81 -10.14 -20.60
C THR A 534 1.61 -8.95 -20.09
N ASP A 535 0.99 -7.81 -19.77
CA ASP A 535 1.72 -6.70 -19.12
C ASP A 535 2.18 -7.06 -17.72
N MET A 536 1.36 -7.75 -16.92
CA MET A 536 1.81 -8.22 -15.60
C MET A 536 2.98 -9.20 -15.69
N ILE A 537 3.08 -9.97 -16.78
CA ILE A 537 4.25 -10.78 -17.08
C ILE A 537 5.42 -9.88 -17.48
N ASN A 538 5.24 -8.96 -18.43
CA ASN A 538 6.28 -8.05 -18.87
C ASN A 538 6.86 -7.20 -17.72
N GLU A 539 6.02 -6.63 -16.84
CA GLU A 539 6.45 -5.88 -15.65
C GLU A 539 7.33 -6.75 -14.73
N ARG A 540 6.94 -8.02 -14.53
CA ARG A 540 7.74 -8.95 -13.71
C ARG A 540 9.03 -9.40 -14.37
N PHE A 541 9.06 -9.44 -15.70
CA PHE A 541 10.24 -9.78 -16.47
C PHE A 541 11.13 -8.57 -16.74
N LEU A 542 10.62 -7.34 -16.70
CA LEU A 542 11.41 -6.11 -16.70
C LEU A 542 12.37 -6.07 -15.50
N ASP A 543 11.92 -6.51 -14.32
CA ASP A 543 12.78 -6.62 -13.14
C ASP A 543 13.83 -7.76 -13.25
N LEU A 544 13.61 -8.75 -14.11
CA LEU A 544 14.43 -9.96 -14.22
C LEU A 544 15.42 -9.92 -15.40
N VAL A 545 14.92 -9.57 -16.57
CA VAL A 545 15.57 -9.57 -17.89
C VAL A 545 15.93 -8.15 -18.32
N GLY A 546 15.29 -7.13 -17.73
CA GLY A 546 15.54 -5.73 -18.08
C GLY A 546 14.81 -5.27 -19.34
N ASP A 547 13.92 -6.10 -19.90
CA ASP A 547 13.23 -5.83 -21.16
C ASP A 547 11.85 -6.52 -21.23
N THR A 548 11.03 -6.13 -22.22
CA THR A 548 9.72 -6.74 -22.49
C THR A 548 9.88 -8.09 -23.20
N VAL A 549 9.29 -9.14 -22.62
CA VAL A 549 9.45 -10.52 -23.12
C VAL A 549 8.31 -10.99 -24.02
N ILE A 550 7.14 -10.35 -23.93
CA ILE A 550 5.98 -10.62 -24.77
C ILE A 550 5.58 -9.33 -25.50
N GLU A 551 5.47 -9.38 -26.82
CA GLU A 551 4.91 -8.32 -27.65
C GLU A 551 3.51 -8.71 -28.16
N VAL A 552 2.66 -7.71 -28.42
CA VAL A 552 1.30 -7.93 -28.92
C VAL A 552 1.16 -7.25 -30.28
N ASP A 553 1.11 -8.08 -31.34
CA ASP A 553 0.86 -7.64 -32.71
C ASP A 553 -0.51 -8.15 -33.16
N GLU A 554 -1.31 -7.28 -33.80
CA GLU A 554 -2.61 -7.62 -34.41
C GLU A 554 -3.51 -8.56 -33.56
N ASP A 555 -3.64 -8.26 -32.26
CA ASP A 555 -4.43 -8.99 -31.24
C ASP A 555 -3.89 -10.38 -30.79
N ALA A 556 -2.65 -10.74 -31.15
CA ALA A 556 -2.00 -11.98 -30.69
C ALA A 556 -0.70 -11.70 -29.92
N PRO A 557 -0.60 -12.08 -28.62
CA PRO A 557 0.66 -12.01 -27.90
C PRO A 557 1.64 -13.05 -28.45
N HIS A 558 2.91 -12.68 -28.60
CA HIS A 558 4.00 -13.57 -28.98
C HIS A 558 5.26 -13.26 -28.17
N LEU A 559 6.10 -14.26 -27.95
CA LEU A 559 7.36 -14.09 -27.23
C LEU A 559 8.40 -13.44 -28.15
N VAL A 560 9.13 -12.47 -27.62
CA VAL A 560 10.30 -11.89 -28.29
C VAL A 560 11.36 -12.98 -28.40
N GLU A 561 11.83 -13.27 -29.61
CA GLU A 561 12.71 -14.41 -29.91
C GLU A 561 13.97 -14.44 -29.04
N ASP A 562 14.52 -13.26 -28.72
CA ASP A 562 15.74 -13.09 -27.92
C ASP A 562 15.58 -13.51 -26.45
N TYR A 563 14.35 -13.52 -25.92
CA TYR A 563 14.05 -13.78 -24.50
C TYR A 563 13.32 -15.11 -24.26
N VAL A 564 13.16 -15.94 -25.29
CA VAL A 564 12.47 -17.24 -25.21
C VAL A 564 13.17 -18.20 -24.24
N GLU A 565 14.52 -18.21 -24.22
CA GLU A 565 15.29 -19.07 -23.32
C GLU A 565 15.22 -18.60 -21.85
N ASP A 566 15.23 -17.28 -21.63
CA ASP A 566 15.06 -16.70 -20.29
C ASP A 566 13.68 -17.01 -19.71
N VAL A 567 12.64 -16.96 -20.55
CA VAL A 567 11.28 -17.36 -20.19
C VAL A 567 11.19 -18.86 -19.89
N ARG A 568 11.92 -19.73 -20.61
CA ARG A 568 11.99 -21.17 -20.32
C ARG A 568 12.67 -21.44 -18.98
N GLU A 569 13.76 -20.73 -18.66
CA GLU A 569 14.49 -20.88 -17.40
C GLU A 569 13.62 -20.52 -16.18
N VAL A 570 12.74 -19.53 -16.33
CA VAL A 570 11.81 -19.08 -15.28
C VAL A 570 10.62 -20.03 -15.06
N LEU A 571 10.26 -20.82 -16.06
CA LEU A 571 9.12 -21.76 -16.01
C LEU A 571 9.49 -23.18 -15.55
N LEU A 572 10.79 -23.49 -15.49
CA LEU A 572 11.38 -24.71 -14.91
C LEU A 572 11.45 -24.63 -13.38
#